data_AF-A0A484XP28-F1
#
_entry.id   AF-A0A484XP28-F1
#
_cell.length_a   1.000
_cell.length_b   1.000
_cell.length_c   1.000
_cell.angle_alpha   90.00
_cell.angle_beta   90.00
_cell.angle_gamma   90.00
#
_symmetry.space_group_name_H-M   'P 1'
#
loop_
_entity.id
_entity.type
_entity.pdbx_description
1 polymer ?
#
loop_
_entity_poly.entity_id
_entity_poly.type
_entity_poly.pdbx_seq_one_letter_code
_entity_poly.pdbx_strand_id
1 'polypeptide(L)'
;MDAESRVLETDVGFAVIEPTAKSVPGDVLLILCEGRTQFARLMIQALITGDGEAIEGVALEEVEVLGRVLFFINRAFNDDGCPVM
;
A
#
# COMPACT_ATOMS: atom_id res chain seq x y z
N MET A 1 11.23 -6.66 19.39
CA MET A 1 10.52 -7.44 18.36
C MET A 1 11.04 -6.93 17.04
N ASP A 2 11.87 -7.72 16.38
CA ASP A 2 12.39 -7.44 15.06
C ASP A 2 11.20 -7.37 14.09
N ALA A 3 10.87 -6.16 13.64
CA ALA A 3 9.81 -5.98 12.67
C ALA A 3 10.32 -6.45 11.30
N GLU A 4 10.00 -7.70 10.95
CA GLU A 4 10.34 -8.24 9.64
C GLU A 4 9.49 -7.56 8.57
N SER A 5 10.10 -6.61 7.86
CA SER A 5 9.52 -6.04 6.65
C SER A 5 9.45 -7.10 5.56
N ARG A 6 8.37 -7.09 4.78
CA ARG A 6 8.15 -7.97 3.62
C ARG A 6 8.18 -7.15 2.34
N VAL A 7 8.64 -7.78 1.27
CA VAL A 7 8.61 -7.18 -0.07
C VAL A 7 7.50 -7.85 -0.86
N LEU A 8 6.59 -7.06 -1.41
CA LEU A 8 5.52 -7.49 -2.30
C LEU A 8 5.84 -7.01 -3.72
N GLU A 9 5.84 -7.92 -4.68
CA GLU A 9 5.94 -7.55 -6.10
C GLU A 9 4.65 -6.88 -6.56
N THR A 10 4.79 -5.82 -7.35
CA THR A 10 3.69 -5.12 -8.02
C THR A 10 3.94 -5.08 -9.52
N ASP A 11 2.91 -4.72 -10.25
CA ASP A 11 2.89 -4.52 -11.70
C ASP A 11 3.92 -3.46 -12.18
N VAL A 12 4.32 -2.52 -11.31
CA VAL A 12 5.31 -1.48 -11.62
C VAL A 12 6.65 -1.66 -10.90
N GLY A 13 6.77 -2.64 -9.99
CA GLY A 13 7.97 -2.83 -9.18
C GLY A 13 7.70 -3.58 -7.89
N PHE A 14 7.95 -2.93 -6.76
CA PHE A 14 7.83 -3.54 -5.43
C PHE A 14 7.24 -2.57 -4.41
N ALA A 15 6.56 -3.12 -3.41
CA ALA A 15 6.17 -2.42 -2.19
C ALA A 15 6.90 -3.04 -0.99
N VAL A 16 7.48 -2.20 -0.14
CA VAL A 16 8.05 -2.62 1.14
C VAL A 16 7.00 -2.42 2.22
N ILE A 17 6.59 -3.50 2.87
CA ILE A 17 5.49 -3.53 3.83
C ILE A 17 6.02 -3.93 5.19
N GLU A 18 5.67 -3.16 6.22
CA GLU A 18 5.95 -3.50 7.61
C GLU A 18 4.67 -3.96 8.33
N PRO A 19 4.76 -4.90 9.28
CA PRO A 19 3.70 -5.12 10.24
C PRO A 19 3.43 -3.82 11.00
N THR A 20 2.17 -3.37 11.04
CA THR A 20 1.81 -2.18 11.79
C THR A 20 0.71 -2.48 12.81
N ALA A 21 0.90 -1.99 14.03
CA ALA A 21 -0.15 -1.96 15.05
C ALA A 21 -0.92 -0.63 15.06
N LYS A 22 -0.39 0.41 14.40
CA LYS A 22 -0.96 1.76 14.37
C LYS A 22 -0.68 2.41 13.03
N SER A 23 -1.73 2.80 12.33
CA SER A 23 -1.69 3.62 11.12
C SER A 23 -2.21 5.02 11.40
N VAL A 24 -1.69 6.01 10.69
CA VAL A 24 -2.12 7.41 10.75
C VAL A 24 -2.73 7.85 9.42
N PRO A 25 -3.63 8.86 9.41
CA PRO A 25 -4.12 9.42 8.16
C PRO A 25 -2.96 9.84 7.23
N GLY A 26 -3.08 9.46 5.96
CA GLY A 26 -2.05 9.60 4.94
C GLY A 26 -1.28 8.31 4.64
N ASP A 27 -1.28 7.34 5.56
CA ASP A 27 -0.62 6.06 5.36
C ASP A 27 -1.22 5.27 4.20
N VAL A 28 -0.38 4.58 3.45
CA VAL A 28 -0.82 3.58 2.47
C VAL A 28 -0.71 2.22 3.13
N LEU A 29 -1.81 1.47 3.11
CA LEU A 29 -1.93 0.16 3.72
C LEU A 29 -2.12 -0.89 2.64
N LEU A 30 -1.51 -2.07 2.85
CA LEU A 30 -1.94 -3.28 2.16
C LEU A 30 -3.15 -3.83 2.92
N ILE A 31 -4.27 -3.94 2.24
CA ILE A 31 -5.52 -4.45 2.80
C ILE A 31 -5.99 -5.70 2.06
N LEU A 32 -6.70 -6.56 2.75
CA LEU A 32 -7.52 -7.63 2.18
C LEU A 32 -8.98 -7.23 2.33
N CYS A 33 -9.66 -7.08 1.20
CA CYS A 33 -11.08 -6.73 1.12
C CYS A 33 -11.75 -7.60 0.06
N GLU A 34 -12.89 -8.22 0.38
CA GLU A 34 -13.61 -9.11 -0.54
C GLU A 34 -12.74 -10.22 -1.17
N GLY A 35 -11.76 -10.74 -0.41
CA GLY A 35 -10.84 -11.78 -0.87
C GLY A 35 -9.75 -11.30 -1.84
N ARG A 36 -9.60 -9.98 -2.04
CA ARG A 36 -8.58 -9.36 -2.88
C ARG A 36 -7.65 -8.49 -2.06
N THR A 37 -6.35 -8.63 -2.31
CA THR A 37 -5.35 -7.74 -1.73
C THR A 37 -5.19 -6.51 -2.59
N GLN A 38 -5.24 -5.33 -1.99
CA GLN A 38 -5.05 -4.06 -2.67
C GLN A 38 -4.42 -3.02 -1.77
N PHE A 39 -3.92 -1.93 -2.36
CA PHE A 39 -3.44 -0.78 -1.61
C PHE A 39 -4.58 0.22 -1.41
N ALA A 40 -4.66 0.79 -0.21
CA ALA A 40 -5.57 1.88 0.09
C ALA A 40 -4.90 2.92 0.99
N ARG A 41 -5.21 4.20 0.77
CA ARG A 41 -4.74 5.29 1.62
C ARG A 41 -5.71 5.49 2.77
N LEU A 42 -5.22 5.40 3.99
CA LEU A 42 -5.99 5.74 5.18
C LEU A 42 -6.25 7.24 5.22
N MET A 43 -7.50 7.62 5.24
CA MET A 43 -7.98 8.95 5.60
C MET A 43 -8.57 8.90 7.01
N ILE A 44 -9.14 10.00 7.49
CA ILE A 44 -9.57 10.12 8.90
C ILE A 44 -10.54 8.98 9.30
N GLN A 45 -11.51 8.64 8.45
CA GLN A 45 -12.50 7.60 8.73
C GLN A 45 -12.82 6.70 7.51
N ALA A 46 -11.94 6.69 6.52
CA ALA A 46 -12.14 5.97 5.27
C ALA A 46 -10.82 5.44 4.71
N LEU A 47 -10.89 4.39 3.90
CA LEU A 47 -9.79 3.92 3.08
C LEU A 47 -10.07 4.29 1.62
N ILE A 48 -9.17 5.04 1.00
CA ILE A 48 -9.28 5.44 -0.41
C ILE A 48 -8.48 4.47 -1.26
N THR A 49 -9.16 3.72 -2.11
CA THR A 49 -8.57 2.68 -2.95
C THR A 49 -7.95 3.27 -4.22
N GLY A 50 -7.14 2.47 -4.93
CA GLY A 50 -6.39 2.96 -6.10
C GLY A 50 -7.26 3.41 -7.29
N ASP A 51 -8.50 2.96 -7.35
CA ASP A 51 -9.53 3.39 -8.31
C ASP A 51 -10.26 4.67 -7.88
N GLY A 52 -10.00 5.19 -6.67
CA GLY A 52 -10.58 6.42 -6.13
C GLY A 52 -11.84 6.21 -5.30
N GLU A 53 -12.29 4.97 -5.13
CA GLU A 53 -13.43 4.65 -4.27
C GLU A 53 -13.07 4.76 -2.78
N ALA A 54 -14.10 5.00 -1.96
CA ALA A 54 -13.96 5.07 -0.52
C ALA A 54 -14.61 3.84 0.13
N ILE A 55 -13.84 3.12 0.93
CA ILE A 55 -14.37 2.12 1.87
C ILE A 55 -14.55 2.83 3.21
N GLU A 56 -15.77 2.83 3.74
CA GLU A 56 -16.13 3.55 4.96
C GLU A 56 -17.28 2.86 5.72
N GLY A 57 -17.50 3.29 6.95
CA GLY A 57 -18.58 2.76 7.80
C GLY A 57 -18.46 1.26 8.02
N VAL A 58 -19.57 0.54 7.87
CA VAL A 58 -19.64 -0.92 8.10
C VAL A 58 -18.75 -1.72 7.16
N ALA A 59 -18.52 -1.26 5.93
CA ALA A 59 -17.64 -1.95 4.99
C ALA A 59 -16.18 -1.95 5.47
N LEU A 60 -15.79 -0.95 6.26
CA LEU A 60 -14.47 -0.87 6.86
C LEU A 60 -14.22 -1.98 7.90
N GLU A 61 -15.28 -2.49 8.53
CA GLU A 61 -15.20 -3.56 9.54
C GLU A 61 -14.83 -4.92 8.92
N GLU A 62 -15.09 -5.09 7.62
CA GLU A 62 -14.76 -6.30 6.87
C GLU A 62 -13.36 -6.27 6.24
N VAL A 63 -12.64 -5.14 6.38
CA VAL A 63 -11.30 -4.97 5.83
C VAL A 63 -10.24 -5.47 6.81
N GLU A 64 -9.38 -6.38 6.36
CA GLU A 64 -8.20 -6.79 7.11
C GLU A 64 -6.98 -5.98 6.67
N VAL A 65 -6.28 -5.34 7.61
CA VAL A 65 -5.03 -4.62 7.35
C VAL A 65 -3.86 -5.60 7.49
N LEU A 66 -3.15 -5.85 6.40
CA LEU A 66 -2.02 -6.78 6.35
C LEU A 66 -0.69 -6.10 6.70
N GLY A 67 -0.61 -4.77 6.53
CA GLY A 67 0.57 -3.99 6.90
C GLY A 67 0.57 -2.59 6.30
N ARG A 68 1.54 -1.78 6.72
CA ARG A 68 1.76 -0.43 6.18
C ARG A 68 2.85 -0.46 5.12
N VAL A 69 2.61 0.25 4.02
CA VAL A 69 3.62 0.45 2.98
C VAL A 69 4.57 1.57 3.40
N LEU A 70 5.86 1.27 3.44
CA LEU A 70 6.93 2.23 3.69
C LEU A 70 7.44 2.86 2.39
N PHE A 71 7.64 2.02 1.37
CA PHE A 71 8.23 2.44 0.10
C PHE A 71 7.55 1.74 -1.08
N PHE A 72 7.35 2.49 -2.15
CA PHE A 72 7.16 1.95 -3.49
C PHE A 72 8.48 2.08 -4.25
N ILE A 73 8.99 0.96 -4.75
CA ILE A 73 10.21 0.88 -5.52
C ILE A 73 9.81 0.52 -6.95
N ASN A 74 9.80 1.52 -7.83
CA ASN A 74 9.45 1.31 -9.23
C ASN A 74 10.63 0.70 -10.00
N ARG A 75 10.33 -0.14 -10.99
CA ARG A 75 11.33 -0.63 -11.94
C ARG A 75 11.88 0.57 -12.70
N ALA A 76 13.20 0.73 -12.72
CA ALA A 76 13.83 1.63 -13.67
C ALA A 76 13.63 1.03 -15.07
N PHE A 77 12.92 1.73 -15.95
CA PHE A 77 13.00 1.43 -17.37
C PHE A 77 14.42 1.80 -17.80
N ASN A 78 15.17 0.85 -18.37
CA ASN A 78 16.45 1.14 -18.99
C ASN A 78 16.18 1.94 -20.26
N ASP A 79 16.00 3.26 -20.12
CA ASP A 79 16.14 4.17 -21.23
C ASP A 79 17.63 4.39 -21.43
N ASP A 80 18.23 3.61 -22.34
CA ASP A 80 19.56 3.83 -22.94
C ASP A 80 19.58 5.18 -23.72
N GLY A 81 19.10 6.27 -23.10
CA GLY A 81 18.69 7.49 -23.78
C GLY A 81 18.72 8.76 -22.95
N CYS A 82 18.94 8.71 -21.63
CA CYS A 82 19.10 9.93 -20.82
C CYS A 82 20.58 10.36 -20.77
N PRO A 83 21.00 11.46 -21.45
CA PRO A 83 22.28 12.06 -21.17
C PRO A 83 22.24 12.66 -19.76
N VAL A 84 23.23 12.32 -18.94
CA VAL A 84 23.44 13.02 -17.67
C VAL A 84 23.76 14.48 -17.97
N MET A 85 23.02 15.40 -17.33
CA MET A 85 23.31 16.84 -17.32
C MET A 85 24.16 17.20 -16.11
#